data_AF-A0A1F8FC52-F1
#
_entry.id   AF-A0A1F8FC52-F1
#
_cell.length_a   1.000
_cell.length_b   1.000
_cell.length_c   1.000
_cell.angle_alpha   90.00
_cell.angle_beta   90.00
_cell.angle_gamma   90.00
#
_symmetry.space_group_name_H-M   'P 1'
#
loop_
_entity.id
_entity.type
_entity.pdbx_description
1 polymer ?
#
loop_
_entity_poly.entity_id
_entity_poly.type
_entity_poly.pdbx_seq_one_letter_code
_entity_poly.pdbx_strand_id
1 'polypeptide(L)'
;MQNENYNQTPEDVSEEEMVYEPEVKRDYLIPASILISSVILAGAWIYTTGLKAQTQQKTSIASSQDKAAPVSELENKVLPSQGIELPVVWGDLGAKLVSTGVIDVDKFKAIYEQRGAFTDEYKNLLLGESNGKLKMTSANSGYLLNLLWALGLANKNPILDTGEMVNPAYGGAGNFASTGGWTIAKGSPMNHYSQHKFFNLTAEQQALVDKVSRGIYRPCCGNSTHFPDCNHGMAMLGILELMASQGVSEQDMWKTALAVNSHWFPNNYLTIATYMKAKGVDWKDVNPQEMLGINYSSSRGYANIASQVTQPQQSGGSSGSGCGADAGAPVQQQSQQPGCGI
;
A
#
# COMPACT_ATOMS: atom_id res chain seq x y z
N MET A 1 -11.13 73.73 -44.26
CA MET A 1 -11.55 73.97 -42.87
C MET A 1 -10.67 73.10 -41.98
N GLN A 2 -9.77 73.75 -41.22
CA GLN A 2 -8.82 73.16 -40.27
C GLN A 2 -9.53 72.86 -38.94
N ASN A 3 -9.00 71.93 -38.14
CA ASN A 3 -9.08 71.79 -36.66
C ASN A 3 -8.19 70.57 -36.29
N GLU A 4 -6.98 70.72 -35.73
CA GLU A 4 -6.59 70.92 -34.30
C GLU A 4 -6.88 69.69 -33.40
N ASN A 5 -5.88 68.87 -32.99
CA ASN A 5 -4.94 68.97 -31.83
C ASN A 5 -5.62 68.96 -30.45
N TYR A 6 -5.15 68.37 -29.35
CA TYR A 6 -4.21 67.28 -28.97
C TYR A 6 -4.34 67.12 -27.43
N ASN A 7 -4.01 65.92 -26.90
CA ASN A 7 -3.58 65.58 -25.52
C ASN A 7 -4.53 65.57 -24.30
N GLN A 8 -4.34 64.53 -23.48
CA GLN A 8 -4.68 64.49 -22.04
C GLN A 8 -3.63 63.67 -21.26
N THR A 9 -3.13 64.25 -20.17
CA THR A 9 -2.09 63.79 -19.22
C THR A 9 -2.68 63.17 -17.93
N PRO A 10 -1.88 62.48 -17.08
CA PRO A 10 -2.35 61.64 -15.97
C PRO A 10 -2.41 62.35 -14.58
N GLU A 11 -3.13 61.70 -13.64
CA GLU A 11 -3.52 62.16 -12.29
C GLU A 11 -2.42 62.12 -11.20
N ASP A 12 -2.61 62.96 -10.18
CA ASP A 12 -1.74 63.31 -9.04
C ASP A 12 -2.27 62.80 -7.69
N VAL A 13 -1.37 62.62 -6.72
CA VAL A 13 -1.55 62.00 -5.38
C VAL A 13 -1.66 63.08 -4.30
N SER A 14 -2.51 62.91 -3.29
CA SER A 14 -2.61 63.83 -2.13
C SER A 14 -2.16 63.20 -0.81
N GLU A 15 -1.35 63.94 -0.05
CA GLU A 15 -0.83 63.67 1.30
C GLU A 15 -1.80 64.19 2.39
N GLU A 16 -1.84 63.56 3.58
CA GLU A 16 -2.57 64.04 4.78
C GLU A 16 -1.61 64.19 5.98
N GLU A 17 -1.66 65.35 6.63
CA GLU A 17 -0.90 65.75 7.83
C GLU A 17 -1.52 65.22 9.15
N MET A 18 -0.66 64.90 10.13
CA MET A 18 -1.01 64.39 11.46
C MET A 18 -0.77 65.46 12.55
N VAL A 19 -1.77 65.75 13.39
CA VAL A 19 -1.68 66.66 14.55
C VAL A 19 -1.56 65.85 15.85
N TYR A 20 -0.66 66.25 16.75
CA TYR A 20 -0.32 65.57 18.01
C TYR A 20 -0.85 66.36 19.24
N GLU A 21 -1.56 65.69 20.16
CA GLU A 21 -1.83 66.18 21.52
C GLU A 21 -1.16 65.26 22.57
N PRO A 22 -0.61 65.79 23.69
CA PRO A 22 0.17 65.01 24.64
C PRO A 22 -0.70 64.34 25.74
N GLU A 23 -0.48 63.05 25.98
CA GLU A 23 -1.12 62.27 27.06
C GLU A 23 -0.43 62.40 28.43
N VAL A 24 -1.27 62.42 29.47
CA VAL A 24 -0.93 62.44 30.90
C VAL A 24 -0.54 61.02 31.39
N LYS A 25 0.67 60.85 31.93
CA LYS A 25 1.14 59.57 32.50
C LYS A 25 0.42 59.23 33.81
N ARG A 26 -0.12 58.01 33.90
CA ARG A 26 -0.53 57.35 35.15
C ARG A 26 0.31 56.08 35.36
N ASP A 27 0.86 55.92 36.56
CA ASP A 27 1.81 54.86 36.89
C ASP A 27 1.12 53.50 37.15
N TYR A 28 1.24 52.57 36.19
CA TYR A 28 0.70 51.20 36.26
C TYR A 28 1.68 50.17 36.86
N LEU A 29 2.77 50.63 37.50
CA LEU A 29 3.87 49.76 37.93
C LEU A 29 3.52 48.86 39.14
N ILE A 30 2.52 49.24 39.94
CA ILE A 30 2.11 48.47 41.12
C ILE A 30 1.10 47.36 40.78
N PRO A 31 0.05 47.55 39.95
CA PRO A 31 -0.83 46.46 39.54
C PRO A 31 -0.17 45.40 38.64
N ALA A 32 0.80 45.80 37.80
CA ALA A 32 1.45 44.89 36.85
C ALA A 32 2.35 43.84 37.52
N SER A 33 2.97 44.17 38.66
CA SER A 33 3.89 43.27 39.38
C SER A 33 3.16 42.10 40.08
N ILE A 34 1.89 42.27 40.44
CA ILE A 34 1.05 41.21 41.04
C ILE A 34 0.63 40.18 39.98
N LEU A 35 0.31 40.62 38.76
CA LEU A 35 -0.05 39.74 37.64
C LEU A 35 1.15 38.94 37.11
N ILE A 36 2.34 39.54 37.07
CA ILE A 36 3.56 38.83 36.62
C ILE A 36 3.98 37.76 37.65
N SER A 37 3.84 38.05 38.95
CA SER A 37 4.20 37.10 40.02
C SER A 37 3.28 35.86 40.03
N SER A 38 1.99 36.03 39.71
CA SER A 38 1.03 34.92 39.64
C SER A 38 1.23 34.02 38.42
N VAL A 39 1.65 34.58 37.28
CA VAL A 39 2.01 33.79 36.08
C VAL A 39 3.31 33.00 36.28
N ILE A 40 4.32 33.57 36.95
CA ILE A 40 5.59 32.87 37.24
C ILE A 40 5.36 31.69 38.21
N LEU A 41 4.54 31.87 39.25
CA LEU A 41 4.22 30.80 40.20
C LEU A 41 3.40 29.67 39.54
N ALA A 42 2.45 29.99 38.67
CA ALA A 42 1.70 29.00 37.91
C ALA A 42 2.59 28.22 36.92
N GLY A 43 3.51 28.93 36.23
CA GLY A 43 4.49 28.30 35.33
C GLY A 43 5.47 27.37 36.06
N ALA A 44 5.94 27.76 37.24
CA ALA A 44 6.82 26.92 38.06
C ALA A 44 6.10 25.66 38.60
N TRP A 45 4.80 25.76 38.92
CA TRP A 45 4.00 24.61 39.35
C TRP A 45 3.74 23.62 38.20
N ILE A 46 3.46 24.12 36.99
CA ILE A 46 3.30 23.29 35.77
C ILE A 46 4.63 22.63 35.37
N TYR A 47 5.75 23.37 35.45
CA TYR A 47 7.08 22.83 35.11
C TYR A 47 7.54 21.73 36.08
N THR A 48 7.34 21.93 37.39
CA THR A 48 7.73 20.94 38.41
C THR A 48 6.83 19.70 38.44
N THR A 49 5.54 19.84 38.13
CA THR A 49 4.63 18.70 37.95
C THR A 49 4.91 17.93 36.65
N GLY A 50 5.25 18.63 35.56
CA GLY A 50 5.70 18.01 34.30
C GLY A 50 7.00 17.20 34.44
N LEU A 51 7.98 17.73 35.19
CA LEU A 51 9.23 17.00 35.50
C LEU A 51 8.99 15.75 36.38
N LYS A 52 8.07 15.82 37.36
CA LYS A 52 7.68 14.64 38.16
C LYS A 52 6.96 13.58 37.32
N ALA A 53 6.12 13.98 36.36
CA ALA A 53 5.47 13.06 35.42
C ALA A 53 6.50 12.38 34.49
N GLN A 54 7.48 13.12 33.97
CA GLN A 54 8.57 12.56 33.16
C GLN A 54 9.52 11.65 33.96
N THR A 55 9.74 11.92 35.25
CA THR A 55 10.64 11.12 36.09
C THR A 55 9.97 9.83 36.56
N GLN A 56 8.62 9.81 36.71
CA GLN A 56 7.87 8.58 36.99
C GLN A 56 7.61 7.72 35.74
N GLN A 57 7.73 8.28 34.53
CA GLN A 57 7.70 7.52 33.28
C GLN A 57 9.07 6.92 32.89
N LYS A 58 10.17 7.36 33.52
CA LYS A 58 11.53 6.88 33.22
C LYS A 58 12.01 5.71 34.09
N THR A 59 11.24 5.31 35.11
CA THR A 59 11.57 4.18 36.01
C THR A 59 10.68 2.95 35.82
N SER A 60 9.76 2.96 34.85
CA SER A 60 8.98 1.79 34.43
C SER A 60 9.39 1.24 33.05
N ILE A 61 10.39 1.83 32.40
CA ILE A 61 11.02 1.32 31.16
C ILE A 61 12.24 0.47 31.54
N ALA A 62 12.02 -0.61 32.27
CA ALA A 62 13.03 -1.62 32.54
C ALA A 62 12.36 -2.98 32.81
N SER A 63 11.60 -3.47 31.82
CA SER A 63 11.27 -4.89 31.57
C SER A 63 10.04 -4.99 30.66
N SER A 64 10.18 -4.53 29.43
CA SER A 64 9.33 -4.99 28.33
C SER A 64 10.26 -5.62 27.32
N GLN A 65 10.80 -6.79 27.69
CA GLN A 65 11.19 -7.75 26.67
C GLN A 65 9.95 -8.03 25.84
N ASP A 66 10.06 -7.88 24.52
CA ASP A 66 9.08 -8.25 23.52
C ASP A 66 8.54 -9.67 23.78
N LYS A 67 7.49 -9.78 24.59
CA LYS A 67 6.55 -10.88 24.48
C LYS A 67 5.59 -10.46 23.38
N ALA A 68 5.91 -10.88 22.15
CA ALA A 68 4.91 -11.00 21.11
C ALA A 68 3.67 -11.66 21.74
N ALA A 69 2.52 -11.00 21.65
CA ALA A 69 1.26 -11.58 22.06
C ALA A 69 1.14 -12.97 21.40
N PRO A 70 0.62 -14.01 22.08
CA PRO A 70 0.47 -15.31 21.47
C PRO A 70 -0.41 -15.18 20.22
N VAL A 71 0.21 -15.32 19.05
CA VAL A 71 -0.47 -15.37 17.75
C VAL A 71 -1.53 -16.46 17.84
N SER A 72 -2.77 -16.13 17.48
CA SER A 72 -3.85 -17.12 17.59
C SER A 72 -3.53 -18.34 16.72
N GLU A 73 -3.95 -19.53 17.13
CA GLU A 73 -3.73 -20.76 16.33
C GLU A 73 -4.31 -20.61 14.92
N LEU A 74 -5.45 -19.92 14.79
CA LEU A 74 -6.06 -19.62 13.50
C LEU A 74 -5.18 -18.70 12.66
N GLU A 75 -4.60 -17.66 13.28
CA GLU A 75 -3.72 -16.72 12.59
C GLU A 75 -2.47 -17.41 12.07
N ASN A 76 -1.83 -18.28 12.85
CA ASN A 76 -0.69 -19.06 12.37
C ASN A 76 -1.04 -20.05 11.25
N LYS A 77 -2.29 -20.54 11.18
CA LYS A 77 -2.76 -21.41 10.07
C LYS A 77 -2.96 -20.63 8.77
N VAL A 78 -3.46 -19.39 8.86
CA VAL A 78 -3.71 -18.52 7.69
C VAL A 78 -2.45 -17.79 7.24
N LEU A 79 -1.67 -17.32 8.21
CA LEU A 79 -0.48 -16.49 8.07
C LEU A 79 0.64 -17.09 8.94
N PRO A 80 1.32 -18.14 8.44
CA PRO A 80 2.43 -18.72 9.18
C PRO A 80 3.48 -17.65 9.51
N SER A 81 3.81 -17.50 10.80
CA SER A 81 4.75 -16.47 11.28
C SER A 81 6.15 -16.58 10.64
N GLN A 82 6.55 -17.77 10.22
CA GLN A 82 7.81 -18.01 9.51
C GLN A 82 7.74 -17.68 8.01
N GLY A 83 6.57 -17.29 7.49
CA GLY A 83 6.28 -17.15 6.08
C GLY A 83 6.10 -18.47 5.35
N ILE A 84 6.03 -18.38 4.03
CA ILE A 84 5.83 -19.49 3.09
C ILE A 84 6.91 -19.47 2.02
N GLU A 85 7.43 -20.64 1.66
CA GLU A 85 8.23 -20.80 0.45
C GLU A 85 7.29 -20.99 -0.74
N LEU A 86 7.43 -20.15 -1.77
CA LEU A 86 6.68 -20.27 -3.01
C LEU A 86 7.37 -21.30 -3.92
N PRO A 87 6.62 -22.08 -4.72
CA PRO A 87 7.19 -23.12 -5.58
C PRO A 87 7.78 -22.51 -6.88
N VAL A 88 8.47 -21.38 -6.78
CA VAL A 88 9.13 -20.70 -7.91
C VAL A 88 10.52 -20.26 -7.52
N VAL A 89 11.45 -20.37 -8.46
CA VAL A 89 12.78 -19.78 -8.39
C VAL A 89 12.75 -18.40 -9.03
N TRP A 90 13.31 -17.39 -8.35
CA TRP A 90 13.34 -16.01 -8.85
C TRP A 90 14.46 -15.77 -9.88
N GLY A 91 15.63 -16.40 -9.69
CA GLY A 91 16.76 -16.28 -10.61
C GLY A 91 17.25 -14.83 -10.74
N ASP A 92 17.26 -14.33 -11.97
CA ASP A 92 17.73 -12.99 -12.37
C ASP A 92 16.58 -12.06 -12.81
N LEU A 93 15.32 -12.39 -12.49
CA LEU A 93 14.16 -11.65 -12.98
C LEU A 93 14.16 -10.18 -12.56
N GLY A 94 14.58 -9.87 -11.33
CA GLY A 94 14.73 -8.48 -10.87
C GLY A 94 15.72 -7.70 -11.73
N ALA A 95 16.91 -8.27 -11.96
CA ALA A 95 17.94 -7.66 -12.80
C ALA A 95 17.45 -7.44 -14.24
N LYS A 96 16.70 -8.41 -14.80
CA LYS A 96 16.06 -8.28 -16.11
C LYS A 96 15.06 -7.13 -16.15
N LEU A 97 14.16 -7.03 -15.17
CA LEU A 97 13.16 -5.94 -15.06
C LEU A 97 13.82 -4.56 -14.97
N VAL A 98 14.94 -4.46 -14.26
CA VAL A 98 15.74 -3.23 -14.19
C VAL A 98 16.41 -2.93 -15.53
N SER A 99 17.03 -3.93 -16.15
CA SER A 99 17.76 -3.77 -17.42
C SER A 99 16.87 -3.33 -18.58
N THR A 100 15.61 -3.79 -18.61
CA THR A 100 14.62 -3.43 -19.64
C THR A 100 13.89 -2.12 -19.34
N GLY A 101 14.18 -1.48 -18.20
CA GLY A 101 13.56 -0.21 -17.80
C GLY A 101 12.14 -0.34 -17.24
N VAL A 102 11.63 -1.55 -17.06
CA VAL A 102 10.34 -1.78 -16.38
C VAL A 102 10.38 -1.25 -14.96
N ILE A 103 11.53 -1.43 -14.30
CA ILE A 103 11.87 -0.84 -13.02
C ILE A 103 13.01 0.16 -13.22
N ASP A 104 12.77 1.41 -12.86
CA ASP A 104 13.83 2.36 -12.56
C ASP A 104 14.39 2.06 -11.18
N VAL A 105 15.65 1.61 -11.13
CA VAL A 105 16.30 1.15 -9.89
C VAL A 105 16.33 2.23 -8.82
N ASP A 106 16.57 3.50 -9.18
CA ASP A 106 16.72 4.58 -8.22
C ASP A 106 15.36 4.95 -7.63
N LYS A 107 14.32 5.04 -8.47
CA LYS A 107 12.95 5.25 -8.00
C LYS A 107 12.49 4.11 -7.11
N PHE A 108 12.75 2.86 -7.50
CA PHE A 108 12.34 1.68 -6.73
C PHE A 108 12.99 1.65 -5.35
N LYS A 109 14.31 1.90 -5.29
CA LYS A 109 15.05 1.96 -4.02
C LYS A 109 14.54 3.07 -3.11
N ALA A 110 14.26 4.26 -3.66
CA ALA A 110 13.81 5.41 -2.88
C ALA A 110 12.54 5.11 -2.06
N ILE A 111 11.62 4.29 -2.57
CA ILE A 111 10.37 3.90 -1.88
C ILE A 111 10.65 3.15 -0.57
N TYR A 112 11.71 2.35 -0.53
CA TYR A 112 12.04 1.50 0.62
C TYR A 112 13.12 2.11 1.52
N GLU A 113 14.06 2.87 0.96
CA GLU A 113 15.07 3.59 1.72
C GLU A 113 14.42 4.65 2.63
N GLN A 114 13.40 5.37 2.16
CA GLN A 114 12.64 6.33 2.97
C GLN A 114 11.97 5.70 4.19
N ARG A 115 11.73 4.38 4.15
CA ARG A 115 11.07 3.61 5.21
C ARG A 115 12.05 2.81 6.07
N GLY A 116 13.36 2.96 5.84
CA GLY A 116 14.39 2.17 6.53
C GLY A 116 14.33 0.66 6.22
N ALA A 117 13.72 0.29 5.08
CA ALA A 117 13.32 -1.09 4.80
C ALA A 117 14.08 -1.74 3.63
N PHE A 118 15.08 -1.08 3.04
CA PHE A 118 15.85 -1.64 1.92
C PHE A 118 16.96 -2.58 2.42
N THR A 119 16.60 -3.85 2.63
CA THR A 119 17.49 -4.91 3.13
C THR A 119 18.40 -5.48 2.05
N ASP A 120 19.42 -6.27 2.45
CA ASP A 120 20.24 -7.03 1.51
C ASP A 120 19.42 -8.06 0.70
N GLU A 121 18.37 -8.63 1.31
CA GLU A 121 17.41 -9.49 0.61
C GLU A 121 16.75 -8.73 -0.54
N TYR A 122 16.26 -7.51 -0.30
CA TYR A 122 15.60 -6.69 -1.32
C TYR A 122 16.59 -6.30 -2.42
N LYS A 123 17.80 -5.90 -2.04
CA LYS A 123 18.86 -5.62 -3.00
C LYS A 123 19.15 -6.84 -3.89
N ASN A 124 19.23 -8.04 -3.31
CA ASN A 124 19.48 -9.27 -4.06
C ASN A 124 18.30 -9.67 -4.96
N LEU A 125 17.06 -9.54 -4.49
CA LEU A 125 15.88 -9.79 -5.32
C LEU A 125 15.79 -8.79 -6.49
N LEU A 126 16.23 -7.54 -6.32
CA LEU A 126 16.18 -6.53 -7.36
C LEU A 126 17.34 -6.62 -8.36
N LEU A 127 18.56 -6.89 -7.90
CA LEU A 127 19.79 -6.74 -8.70
C LEU A 127 20.61 -8.03 -8.81
N GLY A 128 20.32 -9.05 -8.01
CA GLY A 128 21.03 -10.32 -8.04
C GLY A 128 20.65 -11.19 -9.25
N GLU A 129 21.58 -12.03 -9.66
CA GLU A 129 21.46 -12.88 -10.86
C GLU A 129 21.18 -14.36 -10.55
N SER A 130 21.17 -14.75 -9.27
CA SER A 130 21.05 -16.16 -8.86
C SER A 130 20.24 -16.30 -7.57
N ASN A 131 19.07 -15.67 -7.56
CA ASN A 131 18.13 -15.82 -6.44
C ASN A 131 17.49 -17.21 -6.46
N GLY A 132 17.39 -17.80 -5.28
CA GLY A 132 16.76 -19.10 -5.08
C GLY A 132 15.23 -19.03 -5.14
N LYS A 133 14.58 -19.92 -4.39
CA LYS A 133 13.13 -19.88 -4.25
C LYS A 133 12.66 -18.62 -3.53
N LEU A 134 11.52 -18.08 -3.95
CA LEU A 134 10.91 -16.96 -3.26
C LEU A 134 10.34 -17.41 -1.92
N LYS A 135 10.60 -16.62 -0.87
CA LYS A 135 9.96 -16.77 0.43
C LYS A 135 9.12 -15.53 0.72
N MET A 136 7.83 -15.71 0.91
CA MET A 136 6.92 -14.62 1.29
C MET A 136 6.69 -14.65 2.80
N THR A 137 6.82 -13.50 3.44
CA THR A 137 6.59 -13.25 4.85
C THR A 137 5.71 -12.01 5.00
N SER A 138 5.14 -11.77 6.18
CA SER A 138 4.42 -10.52 6.43
C SER A 138 5.29 -9.28 6.17
N ALA A 139 6.59 -9.36 6.49
CA ALA A 139 7.52 -8.24 6.35
C ALA A 139 7.87 -7.89 4.89
N ASN A 140 7.99 -8.89 4.00
CA ASN A 140 8.38 -8.69 2.61
C ASN A 140 7.23 -8.79 1.59
N SER A 141 6.01 -9.11 2.02
CA SER A 141 4.84 -9.30 1.16
C SER A 141 4.58 -8.13 0.19
N GLY A 142 4.68 -6.89 0.69
CA GLY A 142 4.52 -5.67 -0.12
C GLY A 142 5.69 -5.40 -1.06
N TYR A 143 6.90 -5.85 -0.72
CA TYR A 143 8.06 -5.78 -1.62
C TYR A 143 7.90 -6.74 -2.79
N LEU A 144 7.55 -7.99 -2.49
CA LEU A 144 7.27 -9.01 -3.49
C LEU A 144 6.08 -8.63 -4.38
N LEU A 145 5.05 -7.97 -3.82
CA LEU A 145 3.94 -7.43 -4.61
C LEU A 145 4.47 -6.53 -5.74
N ASN A 146 5.35 -5.57 -5.43
CA ASN A 146 5.83 -4.62 -6.44
C ASN A 146 6.74 -5.28 -7.49
N LEU A 147 7.58 -6.25 -7.11
CA LEU A 147 8.36 -7.02 -8.07
C LEU A 147 7.47 -7.86 -8.99
N LEU A 148 6.48 -8.55 -8.43
CA LEU A 148 5.56 -9.38 -9.19
C LEU A 148 4.61 -8.55 -10.04
N TRP A 149 4.23 -7.34 -9.58
CA TRP A 149 3.49 -6.36 -10.38
C TRP A 149 4.30 -5.95 -11.61
N ALA A 150 5.57 -5.58 -11.43
CA ALA A 150 6.46 -5.25 -12.54
C ALA A 150 6.54 -6.41 -13.54
N LEU A 151 6.71 -7.64 -13.03
CA LEU A 151 6.76 -8.85 -13.84
C LEU A 151 5.49 -9.06 -14.64
N GLY A 152 4.33 -9.07 -13.99
CA GLY A 152 3.05 -9.28 -14.65
C GLY A 152 2.73 -8.17 -15.66
N LEU A 153 3.07 -6.92 -15.36
CA LEU A 153 2.86 -5.79 -16.28
C LEU A 153 3.66 -5.97 -17.56
N ALA A 154 4.92 -6.37 -17.43
CA ALA A 154 5.88 -6.27 -18.52
C ALA A 154 6.05 -7.55 -19.33
N ASN A 155 5.76 -8.72 -18.72
CA ASN A 155 5.89 -9.99 -19.41
C ASN A 155 4.84 -10.11 -20.53
N LYS A 156 5.27 -10.63 -21.69
CA LYS A 156 4.43 -10.77 -22.87
C LYS A 156 3.36 -11.82 -22.60
N ASN A 157 2.09 -11.42 -22.59
CA ASN A 157 0.99 -12.35 -22.37
C ASN A 157 -0.27 -12.01 -23.21
N PRO A 158 -0.90 -13.00 -23.88
CA PRO A 158 -2.17 -12.82 -24.58
C PRO A 158 -3.32 -12.25 -23.72
N ILE A 159 -3.33 -12.54 -22.41
CA ILE A 159 -4.32 -11.98 -21.46
C ILE A 159 -4.27 -10.45 -21.46
N LEU A 160 -3.07 -9.86 -21.58
CA LEU A 160 -2.88 -8.42 -21.63
C LEU A 160 -3.06 -7.85 -23.04
N ASP A 161 -2.68 -8.62 -24.08
CA ASP A 161 -2.77 -8.14 -25.47
C ASP A 161 -4.20 -8.15 -26.03
N THR A 162 -5.02 -9.12 -25.58
CA THR A 162 -6.34 -9.42 -26.18
C THR A 162 -7.46 -9.58 -25.15
N GLY A 163 -7.16 -9.52 -23.86
CA GLY A 163 -8.14 -9.66 -22.79
C GLY A 163 -8.88 -8.38 -22.42
N GLU A 164 -9.44 -8.35 -21.23
CA GLU A 164 -10.43 -7.37 -20.78
C GLU A 164 -9.85 -5.95 -20.72
N MET A 165 -8.59 -5.79 -20.33
CA MET A 165 -7.95 -4.47 -20.17
C MET A 165 -7.85 -3.69 -21.50
N VAL A 166 -7.77 -4.36 -22.64
CA VAL A 166 -7.69 -3.67 -23.95
C VAL A 166 -9.05 -3.39 -24.56
N ASN A 167 -10.15 -3.73 -23.86
CA ASN A 167 -11.49 -3.47 -24.34
C ASN A 167 -11.70 -1.95 -24.58
N PRO A 168 -12.11 -1.52 -25.80
CA PRO A 168 -12.35 -0.12 -26.11
C PRO A 168 -13.35 0.59 -25.19
N ALA A 169 -14.27 -0.16 -24.56
CA ALA A 169 -15.22 0.38 -23.59
C ALA A 169 -14.53 1.03 -22.36
N TYR A 170 -13.28 0.68 -22.08
CA TYR A 170 -12.48 1.25 -20.99
C TYR A 170 -11.49 2.33 -21.46
N GLY A 171 -11.44 2.64 -22.76
CA GLY A 171 -10.44 3.57 -23.33
C GLY A 171 -9.03 2.97 -23.44
N GLY A 172 -8.92 1.64 -23.36
CA GLY A 172 -7.66 0.89 -23.45
C GLY A 172 -6.98 0.64 -22.09
N ALA A 173 -5.86 -0.07 -22.14
CA ALA A 173 -5.21 -0.61 -20.94
C ALA A 173 -4.46 0.42 -20.08
N GLY A 174 -4.31 1.68 -20.52
CA GLY A 174 -3.42 2.65 -19.88
C GLY A 174 -3.95 3.32 -18.60
N ASN A 175 -5.26 3.28 -18.35
CA ASN A 175 -5.90 4.05 -17.28
C ASN A 175 -6.25 3.21 -16.03
N PHE A 176 -5.85 1.94 -16.00
CA PHE A 176 -6.09 1.06 -14.87
C PHE A 176 -5.08 1.31 -13.74
N ALA A 177 -5.43 0.96 -12.50
CA ALA A 177 -4.52 1.10 -11.37
C ALA A 177 -3.24 0.26 -11.58
N SER A 178 -3.34 -0.88 -12.25
CA SER A 178 -2.21 -1.73 -12.61
C SER A 178 -1.26 -1.13 -13.64
N THR A 179 -1.64 -0.12 -14.41
CA THR A 179 -0.79 0.50 -15.45
C THR A 179 -0.51 1.95 -15.13
N GLY A 180 -1.56 2.76 -14.99
CA GLY A 180 -1.45 4.17 -14.63
C GLY A 180 -0.86 4.39 -13.23
N GLY A 181 -1.00 3.41 -12.33
CA GLY A 181 -0.40 3.45 -11.00
C GLY A 181 1.09 3.08 -10.96
N TRP A 182 1.68 2.58 -12.06
CA TRP A 182 3.07 2.14 -12.11
C TRP A 182 4.02 3.29 -12.49
N THR A 183 4.34 4.21 -11.58
CA THR A 183 5.07 5.45 -11.95
C THR A 183 6.60 5.32 -11.98
N ILE A 184 7.09 4.12 -11.68
CA ILE A 184 8.51 3.83 -11.43
C ILE A 184 9.22 3.17 -12.61
N ALA A 185 8.60 3.13 -13.79
CA ALA A 185 9.28 2.72 -15.02
C ALA A 185 10.21 3.84 -15.55
N LYS A 186 11.15 3.43 -16.42
CA LYS A 186 11.88 4.33 -17.31
C LYS A 186 11.01 4.64 -18.53
N GLY A 187 10.38 5.82 -18.52
CA GLY A 187 9.40 6.20 -19.54
C GLY A 187 7.98 5.82 -19.14
N SER A 188 7.09 5.66 -20.13
CA SER A 188 5.70 5.30 -19.87
C SER A 188 5.56 3.82 -19.53
N PRO A 189 4.73 3.42 -18.55
CA PRO A 189 4.42 2.01 -18.28
C PRO A 189 3.89 1.27 -19.50
N MET A 190 3.16 1.98 -20.38
CA MET A 190 2.64 1.40 -21.62
C MET A 190 3.73 1.06 -22.64
N ASN A 191 4.95 1.58 -22.49
CA ASN A 191 6.11 1.14 -23.29
C ASN A 191 6.60 -0.25 -22.87
N HIS A 192 6.16 -0.75 -21.70
CA HIS A 192 6.55 -2.04 -21.16
C HIS A 192 5.39 -3.03 -21.10
N TYR A 193 4.14 -2.54 -21.08
CA TYR A 193 2.92 -3.35 -21.00
C TYR A 193 2.90 -4.48 -22.03
N SER A 194 3.01 -5.73 -21.56
CA SER A 194 3.05 -6.94 -22.40
C SER A 194 4.05 -6.84 -23.57
N GLN A 195 5.29 -6.40 -23.29
CA GLN A 195 6.32 -6.20 -24.32
C GLN A 195 7.50 -7.17 -24.21
N HIS A 196 7.86 -7.60 -22.99
CA HIS A 196 9.12 -8.29 -22.72
C HIS A 196 8.89 -9.80 -22.58
N LYS A 197 9.79 -10.62 -23.11
CA LYS A 197 9.72 -12.08 -22.94
C LYS A 197 10.71 -12.52 -21.87
N PHE A 198 10.33 -12.44 -20.60
CA PHE A 198 11.22 -12.86 -19.50
C PHE A 198 11.35 -14.38 -19.40
N PHE A 199 10.30 -15.09 -19.79
CA PHE A 199 10.26 -16.53 -19.96
C PHE A 199 9.21 -16.89 -21.04
N ASN A 200 9.28 -18.13 -21.53
CA ASN A 200 8.34 -18.62 -22.54
C ASN A 200 7.33 -19.56 -21.87
N LEU A 201 6.05 -19.41 -22.24
CA LEU A 201 4.99 -20.36 -21.91
C LEU A 201 4.67 -21.18 -23.15
N THR A 202 4.59 -22.50 -22.99
CA THR A 202 3.95 -23.40 -23.95
C THR A 202 2.44 -23.10 -24.04
N ALA A 203 1.78 -23.63 -25.07
CA ALA A 203 0.34 -23.45 -25.22
C ALA A 203 -0.43 -24.02 -24.01
N GLU A 204 0.02 -25.16 -23.48
CA GLU A 204 -0.56 -25.81 -22.31
C GLU A 204 -0.35 -24.99 -21.04
N GLN A 205 0.85 -24.44 -20.84
CA GLN A 205 1.15 -23.55 -19.72
C GLN A 205 0.34 -22.25 -19.79
N GLN A 206 0.20 -21.65 -20.98
CA GLN A 206 -0.62 -20.45 -21.16
C GLN A 206 -2.11 -20.74 -20.90
N ALA A 207 -2.62 -21.87 -21.39
CA ALA A 207 -4.00 -22.29 -21.13
C ALA A 207 -4.27 -22.51 -19.64
N LEU A 208 -3.27 -23.02 -18.90
CA LEU A 208 -3.34 -23.15 -17.46
C LEU A 208 -3.40 -21.78 -16.76
N VAL A 209 -2.57 -20.81 -17.17
CA VAL A 209 -2.62 -19.43 -16.65
C VAL A 209 -3.98 -18.78 -16.92
N ASP A 210 -4.51 -18.90 -18.15
CA ASP A 210 -5.84 -18.40 -18.52
C ASP A 210 -6.92 -18.99 -17.61
N LYS A 211 -6.96 -20.32 -17.47
CA LYS A 211 -7.93 -21.02 -16.62
C LYS A 211 -7.87 -20.58 -15.17
N VAL A 212 -6.67 -20.57 -14.58
CA VAL A 212 -6.51 -20.31 -13.14
C VAL A 212 -6.77 -18.84 -12.82
N SER A 213 -6.27 -17.91 -13.64
CA SER A 213 -6.44 -16.46 -13.42
C SER A 213 -7.91 -16.03 -13.40
N ARG A 214 -8.80 -16.70 -14.14
CA ARG A 214 -10.26 -16.42 -14.13
C ARG A 214 -10.94 -16.71 -12.79
N GLY A 215 -10.40 -17.64 -12.00
CA GLY A 215 -10.99 -18.04 -10.72
C GLY A 215 -10.42 -17.32 -9.50
N ILE A 216 -9.41 -16.46 -9.67
CA ILE A 216 -8.73 -15.80 -8.54
C ILE A 216 -9.20 -14.36 -8.39
N TYR A 217 -9.93 -14.09 -7.32
CA TYR A 217 -10.41 -12.76 -6.90
C TYR A 217 -9.67 -12.25 -5.67
N ARG A 218 -9.76 -10.93 -5.44
CA ARG A 218 -9.06 -10.22 -4.35
C ARG A 218 -10.04 -9.28 -3.65
N PRO A 219 -10.06 -9.22 -2.31
CA PRO A 219 -11.10 -8.47 -1.59
C PRO A 219 -11.16 -6.97 -1.88
N CYS A 220 -10.15 -6.41 -2.53
CA CYS A 220 -10.09 -5.00 -2.92
C CYS A 220 -10.86 -4.65 -4.21
N CYS A 221 -11.16 -5.61 -5.10
CA CYS A 221 -11.83 -5.35 -6.39
C CYS A 221 -12.85 -6.45 -6.77
N GLY A 222 -13.63 -6.19 -7.83
CA GLY A 222 -14.66 -7.12 -8.32
C GLY A 222 -14.23 -8.02 -9.47
N ASN A 223 -13.06 -7.75 -10.05
CA ASN A 223 -12.53 -8.44 -11.22
C ASN A 223 -11.61 -9.60 -10.82
N SER A 224 -11.54 -10.62 -11.67
CA SER A 224 -10.61 -11.75 -11.46
C SER A 224 -9.19 -11.35 -11.87
N THR A 225 -8.21 -12.20 -11.58
CA THR A 225 -6.82 -12.01 -12.01
C THR A 225 -6.68 -12.00 -13.54
N HIS A 226 -7.61 -12.62 -14.27
CA HIS A 226 -7.66 -12.56 -15.74
C HIS A 226 -7.96 -11.15 -16.26
N PHE A 227 -8.61 -10.31 -15.46
CA PHE A 227 -8.75 -8.88 -15.69
C PHE A 227 -7.91 -8.11 -14.65
N PRO A 228 -6.56 -8.03 -14.83
CA PRO A 228 -5.63 -7.51 -13.83
C PRO A 228 -5.62 -5.96 -13.79
N ASP A 229 -6.75 -5.36 -13.47
CA ASP A 229 -6.96 -3.91 -13.42
C ASP A 229 -6.32 -3.19 -12.21
N CYS A 230 -5.94 -3.93 -11.17
CA CYS A 230 -5.24 -3.43 -9.99
C CYS A 230 -3.81 -3.97 -9.87
N ASN A 231 -2.98 -3.35 -9.02
CA ASN A 231 -1.62 -3.82 -8.76
C ASN A 231 -1.57 -5.29 -8.25
N HIS A 232 -2.47 -5.67 -7.34
CA HIS A 232 -2.64 -7.07 -6.91
C HIS A 232 -3.06 -7.96 -8.08
N GLY A 233 -3.91 -7.40 -8.98
CA GLY A 233 -4.27 -7.85 -10.33
C GLY A 233 -3.09 -8.43 -11.05
N MET A 234 -2.23 -7.50 -11.39
CA MET A 234 -1.08 -7.73 -12.21
C MET A 234 -0.01 -8.56 -11.50
N ALA A 235 0.18 -8.36 -10.19
CA ALA A 235 1.13 -9.13 -9.40
C ALA A 235 0.77 -10.63 -9.34
N MET A 236 -0.51 -10.95 -9.11
CA MET A 236 -0.95 -12.34 -9.14
C MET A 236 -0.77 -12.95 -10.53
N LEU A 237 -1.06 -12.19 -11.61
CA LEU A 237 -0.80 -12.68 -12.96
C LEU A 237 0.69 -13.02 -13.15
N GLY A 238 1.61 -12.13 -12.74
CA GLY A 238 3.05 -12.35 -12.85
C GLY A 238 3.55 -13.61 -12.14
N ILE A 239 3.04 -13.90 -10.92
CA ILE A 239 3.42 -15.15 -10.22
C ILE A 239 2.81 -16.39 -10.87
N LEU A 240 1.57 -16.34 -11.37
CA LEU A 240 0.94 -17.48 -12.06
C LEU A 240 1.69 -17.83 -13.35
N GLU A 241 2.09 -16.81 -14.11
CA GLU A 241 2.93 -16.96 -15.30
C GLU A 241 4.29 -17.59 -14.96
N LEU A 242 4.96 -17.10 -13.91
CA LEU A 242 6.23 -17.67 -13.46
C LEU A 242 6.07 -19.14 -13.02
N MET A 243 5.05 -19.44 -12.23
CA MET A 243 4.71 -20.81 -11.81
C MET A 243 4.49 -21.73 -13.00
N ALA A 244 3.66 -21.30 -13.96
CA ALA A 244 3.39 -22.09 -15.16
C ALA A 244 4.67 -22.33 -15.97
N SER A 245 5.52 -21.31 -16.16
CA SER A 245 6.80 -21.43 -16.88
C SER A 245 7.74 -22.47 -16.26
N GLN A 246 7.65 -22.67 -14.95
CA GLN A 246 8.45 -23.62 -14.19
C GLN A 246 7.76 -24.98 -13.99
N GLY A 247 6.62 -25.21 -14.65
CA GLY A 247 5.92 -26.50 -14.63
C GLY A 247 5.18 -26.80 -13.33
N VAL A 248 4.85 -25.77 -12.54
CA VAL A 248 4.06 -25.95 -11.32
C VAL A 248 2.65 -26.43 -11.66
N SER A 249 2.14 -27.38 -10.87
CA SER A 249 0.82 -27.98 -11.08
C SER A 249 -0.33 -26.99 -10.85
N GLU A 250 -1.47 -27.20 -11.52
CA GLU A 250 -2.69 -26.42 -11.28
C GLU A 250 -3.07 -26.39 -9.79
N GLN A 251 -3.00 -27.54 -9.11
CA GLN A 251 -3.34 -27.65 -7.70
C GLN A 251 -2.45 -26.75 -6.84
N ASP A 252 -1.16 -26.69 -7.14
CA ASP A 252 -0.22 -25.86 -6.39
C ASP A 252 -0.31 -24.38 -6.76
N MET A 253 -0.77 -24.04 -7.99
CA MET A 253 -1.16 -22.68 -8.35
C MET A 253 -2.31 -22.16 -7.48
N TRP A 254 -3.36 -22.95 -7.27
CA TRP A 254 -4.47 -22.56 -6.39
C TRP A 254 -4.03 -22.40 -4.94
N LYS A 255 -3.23 -23.33 -4.40
CA LYS A 255 -2.70 -23.24 -3.03
C LYS A 255 -1.78 -22.03 -2.84
N THR A 256 -0.89 -21.79 -3.81
CA THR A 256 0.05 -20.67 -3.76
C THR A 256 -0.70 -19.34 -3.86
N ALA A 257 -1.68 -19.23 -4.76
CA ALA A 257 -2.50 -18.03 -4.88
C ALA A 257 -3.28 -17.73 -3.58
N LEU A 258 -3.81 -18.75 -2.90
CA LEU A 258 -4.49 -18.60 -1.61
C LEU A 258 -3.52 -18.06 -0.55
N ALA A 259 -2.32 -18.63 -0.49
CA ALA A 259 -1.32 -18.24 0.48
C ALA A 259 -0.77 -16.82 0.21
N VAL A 260 -0.53 -16.47 -1.05
CA VAL A 260 -0.10 -15.13 -1.49
C VAL A 260 -1.18 -14.08 -1.19
N ASN A 261 -2.43 -14.33 -1.58
CA ASN A 261 -3.53 -13.41 -1.24
C ASN A 261 -3.72 -13.27 0.27
N SER A 262 -3.52 -14.34 1.06
CA SER A 262 -3.59 -14.26 2.52
C SER A 262 -2.56 -13.26 3.05
N HIS A 263 -1.32 -13.29 2.55
CA HIS A 263 -0.28 -12.34 2.96
C HIS A 263 -0.56 -10.90 2.49
N TRP A 264 -1.18 -10.71 1.32
CA TRP A 264 -1.54 -9.39 0.84
C TRP A 264 -2.79 -8.81 1.51
N PHE A 265 -3.70 -9.67 1.99
CA PHE A 265 -4.97 -9.28 2.61
C PHE A 265 -5.20 -10.01 3.95
N PRO A 266 -4.30 -9.87 4.93
CA PRO A 266 -4.27 -10.70 6.13
C PRO A 266 -5.60 -10.67 6.89
N ASN A 267 -6.12 -9.47 7.18
CA ASN A 267 -7.38 -9.31 7.91
C ASN A 267 -8.59 -9.93 7.19
N ASN A 268 -8.60 -9.85 5.86
CA ASN A 268 -9.68 -10.43 5.06
C ASN A 268 -9.66 -11.95 5.14
N TYR A 269 -8.48 -12.56 4.97
CA TYR A 269 -8.34 -14.01 5.01
C TYR A 269 -8.51 -14.58 6.42
N LEU A 270 -8.14 -13.85 7.49
CA LEU A 270 -8.50 -14.21 8.87
C LEU A 270 -10.01 -14.19 9.10
N THR A 271 -10.71 -13.22 8.51
CA THR A 271 -12.18 -13.13 8.57
C THR A 271 -12.83 -14.30 7.82
N ILE A 272 -12.36 -14.62 6.60
CA ILE A 272 -12.82 -15.79 5.84
C ILE A 272 -12.54 -17.08 6.62
N ALA A 273 -11.36 -17.22 7.21
CA ALA A 273 -11.02 -18.39 8.02
C ALA A 273 -11.92 -18.54 9.26
N THR A 274 -12.26 -17.42 9.91
CA THR A 274 -13.20 -17.40 11.03
C THR A 274 -14.60 -17.84 10.59
N TYR A 275 -15.05 -17.36 9.43
CA TYR A 275 -16.31 -17.79 8.83
C TYR A 275 -16.34 -19.30 8.54
N MET A 276 -15.27 -19.84 7.93
CA MET A 276 -15.17 -21.26 7.64
C MET A 276 -15.14 -22.11 8.90
N LYS A 277 -14.43 -21.64 9.94
CA LYS A 277 -14.40 -22.30 11.25
C LYS A 277 -15.79 -22.35 11.89
N ALA A 278 -16.59 -21.28 11.78
CA ALA A 278 -17.97 -21.26 12.26
C ALA A 278 -18.88 -22.26 11.51
N LYS A 279 -18.51 -22.64 10.28
CA LYS A 279 -19.14 -23.71 9.49
C LYS A 279 -18.55 -25.10 9.73
N GLY A 280 -17.63 -25.25 10.69
CA GLY A 280 -17.00 -26.53 11.02
C GLY A 280 -15.90 -26.97 10.05
N VAL A 281 -15.38 -26.07 9.21
CA VAL A 281 -14.27 -26.36 8.29
C VAL A 281 -13.00 -25.70 8.82
N ASP A 282 -11.96 -26.49 9.12
CA ASP A 282 -10.64 -25.95 9.50
C ASP A 282 -9.97 -25.33 8.26
N TRP A 283 -9.17 -24.28 8.47
CA TRP A 283 -8.45 -23.59 7.40
C TRP A 283 -7.57 -24.52 6.57
N LYS A 284 -6.94 -25.53 7.18
CA LYS A 284 -6.12 -26.51 6.45
C LYS A 284 -6.93 -27.39 5.47
N ASP A 285 -8.25 -27.47 5.65
CA ASP A 285 -9.16 -28.33 4.91
C ASP A 285 -10.05 -27.55 3.91
N VAL A 286 -9.87 -26.22 3.80
CA VAL A 286 -10.62 -25.41 2.81
C VAL A 286 -10.19 -25.75 1.38
N ASN A 287 -11.12 -25.58 0.44
CA ASN A 287 -10.80 -25.64 -0.98
C ASN A 287 -10.20 -24.29 -1.43
N PRO A 288 -8.93 -24.24 -1.92
CA PRO A 288 -8.32 -22.97 -2.30
C PRO A 288 -9.04 -22.24 -3.44
N GLN A 289 -9.53 -22.97 -4.44
CA GLN A 289 -10.27 -22.39 -5.57
C GLN A 289 -11.60 -21.76 -5.10
N GLU A 290 -12.26 -22.36 -4.11
CA GLU A 290 -13.46 -21.79 -3.50
C GLU A 290 -13.14 -20.49 -2.76
N MET A 291 -12.13 -20.50 -1.88
CA MET A 291 -11.76 -19.33 -1.07
C MET A 291 -11.27 -18.16 -1.92
N LEU A 292 -10.58 -18.44 -3.03
CA LEU A 292 -10.15 -17.45 -4.01
C LEU A 292 -11.28 -16.98 -4.93
N GLY A 293 -12.39 -17.72 -4.98
CA GLY A 293 -13.50 -17.47 -5.89
C GLY A 293 -14.29 -16.21 -5.56
N ILE A 294 -15.17 -15.84 -6.50
CA ILE A 294 -15.96 -14.62 -6.46
C ILE A 294 -16.79 -14.46 -5.17
N ASN A 295 -17.28 -15.56 -4.58
CA ASN A 295 -18.16 -15.53 -3.42
C ASN A 295 -17.45 -15.22 -2.10
N TYR A 296 -16.13 -15.40 -2.04
CA TYR A 296 -15.34 -15.21 -0.82
C TYR A 296 -14.35 -14.06 -0.98
N SER A 297 -13.69 -13.99 -2.12
CA SER A 297 -12.57 -13.07 -2.33
C SER A 297 -12.86 -11.93 -3.29
N SER A 298 -14.02 -11.82 -3.95
CA SER A 298 -14.35 -10.53 -4.60
C SER A 298 -14.73 -9.47 -3.56
N SER A 299 -14.67 -8.19 -3.90
CA SER A 299 -15.10 -7.11 -3.00
C SER A 299 -16.51 -7.33 -2.42
N ARG A 300 -17.47 -7.74 -3.25
CA ARG A 300 -18.84 -8.05 -2.82
C ARG A 300 -18.93 -9.37 -2.06
N GLY A 301 -18.23 -10.39 -2.52
CA GLY A 301 -18.19 -11.70 -1.86
C GLY A 301 -17.65 -11.58 -0.43
N TYR A 302 -16.49 -10.95 -0.29
CA TYR A 302 -15.87 -10.68 1.00
C TYR A 302 -16.79 -9.86 1.91
N ALA A 303 -17.40 -8.78 1.41
CA ALA A 303 -18.32 -7.96 2.22
C ALA A 303 -19.48 -8.80 2.80
N ASN A 304 -20.03 -9.73 2.01
CA ASN A 304 -21.06 -10.66 2.47
C ASN A 304 -20.55 -11.66 3.52
N ILE A 305 -19.30 -12.14 3.40
CA ILE A 305 -18.68 -12.98 4.42
C ILE A 305 -18.47 -12.19 5.72
N ALA A 306 -17.92 -10.99 5.63
CA ALA A 306 -17.62 -10.14 6.77
C ALA A 306 -18.88 -9.79 7.58
N SER A 307 -20.03 -9.58 6.94
CA SER A 307 -21.29 -9.31 7.64
C SER A 307 -21.84 -10.51 8.42
N GLN A 308 -21.32 -11.72 8.19
CA GLN A 308 -21.74 -12.95 8.86
C GLN A 308 -20.79 -13.36 10.00
N VAL A 309 -19.64 -12.70 10.14
CA VAL A 309 -18.66 -12.99 11.19
C VAL A 309 -18.84 -12.00 12.32
N THR A 310 -19.27 -12.48 13.48
CA THR A 310 -19.23 -11.68 14.71
C THR A 310 -17.78 -11.62 15.18
N GLN A 311 -17.14 -10.47 14.99
CA GLN A 311 -15.78 -10.24 15.50
C GLN A 311 -15.81 -10.27 17.04
N PRO A 312 -15.05 -11.16 17.72
CA PRO A 312 -14.78 -10.96 19.13
C PRO A 312 -14.10 -9.60 19.29
N GLN A 313 -14.58 -8.80 20.23
CA GLN A 313 -14.04 -7.47 20.53
C GLN A 313 -12.58 -7.63 20.97
N GLN A 314 -11.63 -7.54 20.03
CA GLN A 314 -10.22 -7.47 20.36
C GLN A 314 -10.00 -6.16 21.11
N SER A 315 -9.75 -6.30 22.40
CA SER A 315 -9.32 -5.23 23.29
C SER A 315 -8.04 -4.61 22.75
N GLY A 316 -8.14 -3.39 22.21
CA GLY A 316 -7.03 -2.48 22.01
C GLY A 316 -6.25 -2.64 20.69
N GLY A 317 -6.86 -2.25 19.58
CA GLY A 317 -6.18 -1.97 18.31
C GLY A 317 -7.19 -1.38 17.33
N SER A 318 -6.93 -0.18 16.80
CA SER A 318 -7.86 0.62 15.99
C SER A 318 -8.69 -0.19 15.00
N SER A 319 -10.01 -0.22 15.22
CA SER A 319 -10.99 -0.65 14.25
C SER A 319 -11.09 0.40 13.13
N GLY A 320 -10.38 0.17 12.03
CA GLY A 320 -10.47 0.96 10.81
C GLY A 320 -10.68 0.05 9.60
N SER A 321 -11.92 -0.08 9.13
CA SER A 321 -12.14 -0.28 7.70
C SER A 321 -11.68 1.01 6.99
N GLY A 322 -10.43 1.04 6.56
CA GLY A 322 -9.85 2.21 5.92
C GLY A 322 -8.49 1.90 5.32
N CYS A 323 -8.31 2.23 4.04
CA CYS A 323 -7.00 2.47 3.48
C CYS A 323 -6.34 3.59 4.31
N GLY A 324 -5.39 3.20 5.17
CA GLY A 324 -4.65 4.11 6.02
C GLY A 324 -3.53 3.36 6.72
N ALA A 325 -2.29 3.69 6.36
CA ALA A 325 -1.18 3.50 7.28
C ALA A 325 -1.45 4.36 8.52
N ASP A 326 -1.18 3.81 9.70
CA ASP A 326 -1.52 4.39 10.99
C ASP A 326 -1.11 5.88 11.12
N ALA A 327 -2.08 6.66 11.58
CA ALA A 327 -1.95 8.09 11.85
C ALA A 327 -1.39 8.32 13.27
N GLY A 328 -0.36 9.15 13.35
CA GLY A 328 0.01 9.92 14.53
C GLY A 328 -0.11 11.43 14.23
N ALA A 329 -1.14 12.05 14.82
CA ALA A 329 -1.37 13.50 15.01
C ALA A 329 -1.95 14.33 13.84
N PRO A 330 -2.71 15.42 14.16
CA PRO A 330 -3.82 15.89 13.33
C PRO A 330 -3.43 17.10 12.47
N VAL A 331 -3.82 17.10 11.18
CA VAL A 331 -3.89 18.31 10.36
C VAL A 331 -5.12 18.24 9.44
N GLN A 332 -5.71 19.41 9.23
CA GLN A 332 -7.03 19.73 8.71
C GLN A 332 -7.41 19.09 7.36
N GLN A 333 -8.73 18.92 7.21
CA GLN A 333 -9.43 18.52 5.98
C GLN A 333 -8.99 19.32 4.75
N GLN A 334 -8.47 18.61 3.75
CA GLN A 334 -8.78 18.87 2.35
C GLN A 334 -8.77 17.53 1.59
N SER A 335 -9.88 17.29 0.91
CA SER A 335 -10.20 16.07 0.18
C SER A 335 -9.23 15.82 -0.98
N GLN A 336 -8.32 14.86 -0.82
CA GLN A 336 -7.69 14.14 -1.92
C GLN A 336 -7.65 12.64 -1.59
N GLN A 337 -8.27 11.85 -2.45
CA GLN A 337 -8.23 10.38 -2.42
C GLN A 337 -6.78 9.90 -2.47
N PRO A 338 -6.31 9.00 -1.58
CA PRO A 338 -4.97 8.43 -1.69
C PRO A 338 -4.98 7.39 -2.81
N GLY A 339 -4.29 7.68 -3.91
CA GLY A 339 -4.19 6.81 -5.08
C GLY A 339 -3.50 5.48 -4.76
N CYS A 340 -4.03 4.40 -5.36
CA CYS A 340 -3.44 3.06 -5.35
C CYS A 340 -2.20 2.94 -6.26
N GLY A 341 -1.33 3.94 -6.24
CA GLY A 341 -0.12 4.01 -7.05
C GLY A 341 1.14 3.81 -6.22
N ILE A 342 2.24 3.46 -6.90
CA ILE A 342 3.58 3.51 -6.34
C ILE A 342 4.29 4.80 -6.75
#